data_AF-A0A1I3XF54-F1
#
_entry.id   AF-A0A1I3XF54-F1
#
_cell.length_a   1.000
_cell.length_b   1.000
_cell.length_c   1.000
_cell.angle_alpha   90.00
_cell.angle_beta   90.00
_cell.angle_gamma   90.00
#
_symmetry.space_group_name_H-M   'P 1'
#
loop_
_entity.id
_entity.type
_entity.pdbx_description
1 polymer ?
#
loop_
_entity_poly.entity_id
_entity_poly.type
_entity_poly.pdbx_seq_one_letter_code
_entity_poly.pdbx_strand_id
1 'polypeptide(L)'
;HVFADRIYRGKQLVNALSDCGPWTIEIVERPLGVKGFQLLPRRWVVERTFAWFGRCRRLSKDFEGSAATELAWLLAAHLRLLTRRLARP
;
A
#
# COMPACT_ATOMS: atom_id res chain seq x y z
N HIS A 1 5.09 -0.72 -13.34
CA HIS A 1 3.86 -1.53 -13.40
C HIS A 1 3.05 -1.33 -12.11
N VAL A 2 1.75 -1.10 -12.19
CA VAL A 2 0.84 -0.73 -11.08
C VAL A 2 -0.35 -1.70 -11.05
N PHE A 3 -0.72 -2.20 -9.87
CA PHE A 3 -1.95 -2.96 -9.66
C PHE A 3 -3.03 -2.04 -9.10
N ALA A 4 -4.27 -2.18 -9.58
CA ALA A 4 -5.39 -1.37 -9.12
C ALA A 4 -6.68 -2.18 -9.07
N ASP A 5 -7.57 -1.83 -8.13
CA ASP A 5 -8.88 -2.46 -8.02
C ASP A 5 -9.83 -2.06 -9.17
N ARG A 6 -10.90 -2.84 -9.35
CA ARG A 6 -11.93 -2.63 -10.38
C ARG A 6 -12.46 -1.20 -10.48
N ILE A 7 -12.57 -0.48 -9.36
CA ILE A 7 -13.08 0.91 -9.33
C ILE A 7 -12.21 1.87 -10.16
N TYR A 8 -10.94 1.54 -10.35
CA TYR A 8 -9.97 2.38 -11.07
C TYR A 8 -9.88 2.09 -12.58
N ARG A 9 -10.83 1.34 -13.15
CA ARG A 9 -10.87 1.06 -14.60
C ARG A 9 -10.99 2.33 -15.48
N GLY A 10 -11.46 3.43 -14.91
CA GLY A 10 -11.63 4.69 -15.63
C GLY A 10 -10.30 5.40 -15.94
N LYS A 11 -10.39 6.45 -16.76
CA LYS A 11 -9.23 7.29 -17.13
C LYS A 11 -8.67 8.08 -15.94
N GLN A 12 -9.39 8.18 -14.82
CA GLN A 12 -8.96 8.96 -13.67
C GLN A 12 -7.60 8.51 -13.13
N LEU A 13 -7.38 7.19 -12.96
CA LEU A 13 -6.09 6.68 -12.48
C LEU A 13 -4.98 6.89 -13.50
N VAL A 14 -5.26 6.66 -14.79
CA VAL A 14 -4.30 6.90 -15.88
C VAL A 14 -3.87 8.36 -15.92
N ASN A 15 -4.83 9.28 -15.82
CA ASN A 15 -4.57 10.71 -15.83
C ASN A 15 -3.82 11.16 -14.57
N ALA A 16 -4.19 10.63 -13.39
CA ALA A 16 -3.50 10.96 -12.15
C ALA A 16 -2.03 10.50 -12.13
N LEU A 17 -1.70 9.47 -12.92
CA LEU A 17 -0.35 8.92 -13.01
C LEU A 17 0.44 9.44 -14.23
N SER A 18 -0.13 10.32 -15.06
CA SER A 18 0.51 10.77 -16.31
C SER A 18 1.89 11.37 -16.08
N ASP A 19 2.01 12.14 -14.99
CA ASP A 19 3.21 12.91 -14.68
C ASP A 19 4.23 12.06 -13.89
N CYS A 20 3.82 10.88 -13.43
CA CYS A 20 4.68 9.97 -12.67
C CYS A 20 5.54 9.08 -13.58
N GLY A 21 5.32 9.08 -14.90
CA GLY A 21 6.05 8.27 -15.88
C GLY A 21 5.21 7.21 -16.59
N PRO A 22 5.84 6.39 -17.47
CA PRO A 22 5.12 5.41 -18.29
C PRO A 22 4.74 4.18 -17.45
N TRP A 23 3.61 4.26 -16.75
CA TRP A 23 3.08 3.17 -15.93
C TRP A 23 2.09 2.29 -16.71
N THR A 24 2.35 0.98 -16.72
CA THR A 24 1.33 0.00 -17.10
C THR A 24 0.42 -0.28 -15.90
N ILE A 25 -0.89 -0.18 -16.08
CA ILE A 25 -1.89 -0.43 -15.03
C ILE A 25 -2.58 -1.77 -15.28
N GLU A 26 -2.53 -2.66 -14.30
CA GLU A 26 -3.26 -3.93 -14.27
C GLU A 26 -4.46 -3.80 -13.32
N ILE A 27 -5.67 -3.96 -13.85
CA ILE A 27 -6.88 -3.99 -13.03
C ILE A 27 -7.07 -5.41 -12.49
N VAL A 28 -6.90 -5.55 -11.18
CA VAL A 28 -7.10 -6.81 -10.46
C VAL A 28 -8.55 -6.89 -10.00
N GLU A 29 -9.29 -7.83 -10.56
CA GLU A 29 -10.67 -8.08 -10.18
C GLU A 29 -10.94 -9.56 -9.96
N ARG A 30 -12.02 -9.86 -9.23
CA ARG A 30 -12.44 -11.24 -9.03
C ARG A 30 -12.96 -11.80 -10.36
N PRO A 31 -12.52 -13.00 -10.79
CA PRO A 31 -13.07 -13.65 -11.98
C PRO A 31 -14.58 -13.87 -11.84
N LEU A 32 -15.30 -13.75 -12.96
CA LEU A 32 -16.73 -14.00 -13.02
C LEU A 32 -17.04 -15.46 -12.66
N GLY A 33 -18.13 -15.68 -11.92
CA GLY A 33 -18.60 -17.02 -11.55
C GLY A 33 -17.94 -17.66 -10.33
N VAL A 34 -16.92 -17.03 -9.72
CA VAL A 34 -16.27 -17.57 -8.51
C VAL A 34 -17.12 -17.29 -7.26
N LYS A 35 -17.55 -18.35 -6.59
CA LYS A 35 -18.21 -18.29 -5.28
C LYS A 35 -17.18 -18.44 -4.16
N GLY A 36 -17.36 -17.70 -3.07
CA GLY A 36 -16.46 -17.77 -1.91
C GLY A 36 -15.23 -16.87 -1.99
N PHE A 37 -14.21 -17.20 -1.20
CA PHE A 37 -12.95 -16.46 -1.15
C PHE A 37 -12.03 -16.85 -2.30
N GLN A 38 -11.50 -15.84 -3.00
CA GLN A 38 -10.48 -16.02 -4.03
C GLN A 38 -9.29 -15.14 -3.67
N LEU A 39 -8.10 -15.73 -3.65
CA LEU A 39 -6.87 -14.98 -3.50
C LEU A 39 -6.65 -14.15 -4.77
N LEU A 40 -6.55 -12.83 -4.61
CA LEU A 40 -6.18 -11.91 -5.69
C LEU A 40 -4.72 -11.49 -5.54
N PRO A 41 -3.98 -11.31 -6.64
CA PRO A 41 -2.60 -10.86 -6.60
C PRO A 41 -2.49 -9.51 -5.89
N ARG A 42 -1.52 -9.39 -4.99
CA ARG A 42 -1.13 -8.13 -4.31
C ARG A 42 -2.23 -7.40 -3.53
N ARG A 43 -3.39 -8.00 -3.30
CA ARG A 43 -4.56 -7.37 -2.66
C ARG A 43 -4.30 -6.81 -1.25
N TRP A 44 -3.50 -7.51 -0.45
CA TRP A 44 -3.29 -7.16 0.97
C TRP A 44 -2.00 -6.38 1.23
N VAL A 45 -1.30 -5.91 0.20
CA VAL A 45 0.04 -5.30 0.38
C VAL A 45 -0.04 -4.01 1.19
N VAL A 46 -1.08 -3.20 0.95
CA VAL A 46 -1.30 -1.91 1.62
C VAL A 46 -1.69 -2.15 3.08
N GLU A 47 -2.72 -2.97 3.32
CA GLU A 47 -3.22 -3.29 4.66
C GLU A 47 -2.16 -3.98 5.50
N ARG A 48 -1.34 -4.85 4.89
CA ARG A 48 -0.23 -5.51 5.59
C ARG A 48 0.84 -4.50 6.02
N THR A 49 1.08 -3.45 5.23
CA THR A 49 2.00 -2.38 5.61
C THR A 49 1.45 -1.61 6.82
N PHE A 50 0.17 -1.26 6.80
CA PHE A 50 -0.50 -0.65 7.95
C PHE A 50 -0.53 -1.57 9.18
N ALA A 51 -0.70 -2.88 9.00
CA ALA A 51 -0.64 -3.85 10.09
C ALA A 51 0.75 -3.90 10.75
N TRP A 52 1.83 -3.74 9.98
CA TRP A 52 3.18 -3.60 10.55
C TRP A 52 3.34 -2.29 11.32
N PHE A 53 2.76 -1.21 10.81
CA PHE A 53 2.73 0.08 11.51
C PHE A 53 1.85 0.10 12.75
N GLY A 54 0.86 -0.78 12.84
CA GLY A 54 0.07 -0.96 14.06
C GLY A 54 0.92 -1.23 15.31
N ARG A 55 2.14 -1.78 15.13
CA ARG A 55 3.13 -2.01 16.20
C ARG A 55 3.90 -0.74 16.62
N CYS A 56 3.71 0.38 15.92
CA CYS A 56 4.18 1.70 16.30
C CYS A 56 3.02 2.48 16.90
N ARG A 57 3.01 2.67 18.23
CA ARG A 57 1.96 3.44 18.91
C ARG A 57 1.76 4.83 18.29
N ARG A 58 2.84 5.53 17.95
CA ARG A 58 2.81 6.85 17.28
C ARG A 58 2.23 6.86 15.86
N LEU A 59 2.08 5.70 15.22
CA LEU A 59 1.43 5.61 13.91
C LEU A 59 0.01 5.02 14.01
N SER A 60 -0.39 4.51 15.18
CA SER A 60 -1.66 3.79 15.34
C SER A 60 -2.59 4.37 16.39
N LYS A 61 -2.09 5.19 17.32
CA LYS A 61 -2.83 5.74 18.46
C LYS A 61 -2.53 7.22 18.73
N ASP A 62 -1.32 7.69 18.46
CA ASP A 62 -0.94 9.08 18.70
C ASP A 62 -0.75 9.78 17.34
N PHE A 63 -1.79 10.44 16.84
CA PHE A 63 -1.67 11.21 15.59
C PHE A 63 -0.90 12.51 15.84
N GLU A 64 0.05 12.80 14.96
CA GLU A 64 0.89 13.99 15.09
C GLU A 64 0.15 15.22 14.55
N GLY A 65 0.35 16.37 15.19
CA GLY A 65 -0.31 17.62 14.76
C GLY A 65 0.20 18.18 13.43
N SER A 66 1.30 17.63 12.88
CA SER A 66 1.85 18.06 11.59
C SER A 66 2.19 16.88 10.68
N ALA A 67 1.92 17.04 9.39
CA ALA A 67 2.24 16.06 8.36
C ALA A 67 3.75 15.78 8.26
N ALA A 68 4.59 16.79 8.56
CA ALA A 68 6.04 16.63 8.58
C ALA A 68 6.50 15.65 9.68
N THR A 69 5.92 15.78 10.88
CA THR A 69 6.20 14.87 11.99
C THR A 69 5.66 13.47 11.70
N GLU A 70 4.46 13.36 11.15
CA GLU A 70 3.87 12.07 10.78
C GLU A 70 4.72 11.34 9.73
N LEU A 71 5.19 12.07 8.70
CA LEU A 71 6.09 11.53 7.69
C LEU A 71 7.41 11.02 8.30
N ALA A 72 8.01 11.77 9.23
CA ALA A 72 9.23 11.34 9.91
C ALA A 72 9.04 10.01 10.66
N TRP A 73 7.91 9.84 11.36
CA TRP A 73 7.60 8.59 12.05
C TRP A 73 7.30 7.44 11.10
N LEU A 74 6.61 7.68 9.99
CA LEU A 74 6.37 6.70 8.94
C LEU A 74 7.68 6.16 8.36
N LEU A 75 8.63 7.05 8.06
CA LEU A 75 9.96 6.70 7.56
C LEU A 75 10.76 5.92 8.60
N ALA A 76 10.78 6.36 9.86
CA ALA A 76 11.45 5.66 10.95
C ALA A 76 10.89 4.24 11.18
N ALA A 77 9.56 4.07 11.07
CA ALA A 77 8.92 2.77 11.18
C ALA A 77 9.29 1.83 10.02
N HIS A 78 9.35 2.34 8.79
CA HIS A 78 9.83 1.60 7.62
C HIS A 78 11.29 1.17 7.77
N LEU A 79 12.18 2.09 8.13
CA LEU A 79 13.61 1.80 8.33
C LEU A 79 13.79 0.66 9.32
N ARG A 80 13.13 0.73 10.48
CA ARG A 80 13.18 -0.33 11.49
C ARG A 80 12.65 -1.69 10.97
N LEU A 81 11.64 -1.68 10.10
CA LEU A 81 11.13 -2.90 9.49
C LEU A 81 12.12 -3.49 8.48
N LEU A 82 12.69 -2.66 7.61
CA LEU A 82 13.63 -3.08 6.58
C LEU A 82 14.95 -3.57 7.17
N THR A 83 15.50 -2.87 8.16
CA THR A 83 16.74 -3.29 8.84
C THR A 83 16.59 -4.68 9.48
N ARG A 84 15.46 -4.97 10.13
CA ARG A 84 15.19 -6.32 10.66
C ARG A 84 15.07 -7.39 9.59
N ARG A 85 14.62 -7.06 8.38
CA ARG A 85 14.52 -8.02 7.28
C ARG A 85 15.88 -8.31 6.66
N LEU A 86 16.70 -7.27 6.50
CA LEU A 86 18.06 -7.39 5.97
C LEU A 86 18.98 -8.13 6.94
N ALA A 87 18.79 -7.95 8.25
CA ALA A 87 19.61 -8.60 9.28
C ALA A 87 19.15 -10.03 9.64
N ARG A 88 18.06 -10.53 9.05
CA ARG A 88 17.62 -11.92 9.25
C ARG A 88 18.25 -12.79 8.16
N PRO A 89 19.06 -13.81 8.52
CA PRO A 89 19.61 -14.76 7.55
C PRO A 89 18.51 -15.60 6.90
#